data_AF-A0A1M5U676-F1
#
_entry.id   AF-A0A1M5U676-F1
#
_cell.length_a   1.000
_cell.length_b   1.000
_cell.length_c   1.000
_cell.angle_alpha   90.00
_cell.angle_beta   90.00
_cell.angle_gamma   90.00
#
_symmetry.space_group_name_H-M   'P 1'
#
loop_
_entity.id
_entity.type
_entity.pdbx_description
1 polymer ?
#
loop_
_entity_poly.entity_id
_entity_poly.type
_entity_poly.pdbx_seq_one_letter_code
_entity_poly.pdbx_strand_id
1 'polypeptide(L)'
;MGDNNNNLTPKITFIPAKKKRDKRVAIYCRVSTNHYSQEESLEAQIEGLKQIVKNNPDWSLFKVYTDKDSGGNTFRFGFQSMIFDCYENRINIVLVKSISRLSRNTVDLLETVNKLRCMGIEIIFHEENIKTSEAENDVFIAALTAFAQAESESTSEAIKWGLKRGFESGQSKLYNRKCYGYKHNEKGKLTIDEAQAVVVRKMYDLYLSGYSVDLIIRDLECANIKSPMGKDKWSKRAIKTILTNEKYIGNVILGKTYTGAFPNNKQQRNYGDQEKYLLENSHEPIIEHEKFQKVHEEIIHRCNVEIVDGKIKRKKTHYSSKKRT
;
A
#
# COMPACT_ATOMS: atom_id res chain seq x y z
N MET A 1 9.24 18.78 -79.64
CA MET A 1 9.80 18.31 -78.36
C MET A 1 10.37 19.54 -77.66
N GLY A 2 9.65 20.06 -76.67
CA GLY A 2 10.11 21.18 -75.85
C GLY A 2 9.94 20.77 -74.40
N ASP A 3 10.97 20.13 -73.84
CA ASP A 3 10.99 19.68 -72.46
C ASP A 3 11.08 20.90 -71.53
N ASN A 4 9.95 21.21 -70.91
CA ASN A 4 9.81 22.27 -69.93
C ASN A 4 10.33 21.75 -68.58
N ASN A 5 11.65 21.59 -68.47
CA ASN A 5 12.30 21.09 -67.28
C ASN A 5 12.49 22.24 -66.27
N ASN A 6 11.41 22.58 -65.57
CA ASN A 6 11.40 23.61 -64.55
C ASN A 6 12.10 23.07 -63.29
N ASN A 7 13.44 23.12 -63.31
CA ASN A 7 14.30 22.69 -62.20
C ASN A 7 14.14 23.67 -61.02
N LEU A 8 13.17 23.39 -60.15
CA LEU A 8 12.97 24.06 -58.88
C LEU A 8 14.16 23.73 -57.96
N THR A 9 15.09 24.67 -57.83
CA THR A 9 16.19 24.55 -56.87
C THR A 9 15.65 24.77 -55.44
N PRO A 10 15.94 23.87 -54.48
CA PRO A 10 15.44 24.03 -53.13
C PRO A 10 16.11 25.23 -52.45
N LYS A 11 15.31 26.23 -52.07
CA LYS A 11 15.75 27.43 -51.35
C LYS A 11 15.44 27.29 -49.86
N ILE A 12 16.48 27.16 -49.04
CA ILE A 12 16.34 27.18 -47.58
C ILE A 12 16.23 28.65 -47.13
N THR A 13 15.12 28.99 -46.50
CA THR A 13 14.91 30.31 -45.90
C THR A 13 15.09 30.18 -44.39
N PHE A 14 16.08 30.88 -43.83
CA PHE A 14 16.31 30.91 -42.38
C PHE A 14 15.23 31.76 -41.71
N ILE A 15 14.36 31.11 -40.95
CA ILE A 15 13.37 31.78 -40.11
C ILE A 15 13.97 31.88 -38.70
N PRO A 16 14.26 33.09 -38.19
CA PRO A 16 14.85 33.23 -36.86
C PRO A 16 13.90 32.70 -35.79
N ALA A 17 14.46 32.03 -34.78
CA ALA A 17 13.69 31.55 -33.64
C ALA A 17 13.08 32.74 -32.87
N LYS A 18 11.82 32.61 -32.42
CA LYS A 18 11.22 33.59 -31.49
C LYS A 18 12.10 33.71 -30.24
N LYS A 19 12.31 34.95 -29.76
CA LYS A 19 13.01 35.24 -28.50
C LYS A 19 12.39 34.37 -27.38
N LYS A 20 13.22 33.58 -26.68
CA LYS A 20 12.79 32.73 -25.56
C LYS A 20 12.09 33.63 -24.55
N ARG A 21 10.86 33.28 -24.16
CA ARG A 21 10.16 33.94 -23.05
C ARG A 21 10.92 33.64 -21.76
N ASP A 22 10.95 34.60 -20.84
CA ASP A 22 11.57 34.43 -19.53
C ASP A 22 11.01 33.18 -18.84
N LYS A 23 11.89 32.33 -18.31
CA LYS A 23 11.51 31.15 -17.54
C LYS A 23 10.84 31.62 -16.25
N ARG A 24 9.61 31.16 -16.00
CA ARG A 24 8.89 31.46 -14.76
C ARG A 24 9.39 30.58 -13.63
N VAL A 25 9.92 31.20 -12.58
CA VAL A 25 10.56 30.53 -11.44
C VAL A 25 9.65 30.59 -10.22
N ALA A 26 9.35 29.43 -9.63
CA ALA A 26 8.77 29.31 -8.31
C ALA A 26 9.87 29.06 -7.28
N ILE A 27 9.79 29.71 -6.13
CA ILE A 27 10.67 29.42 -4.98
C ILE A 27 9.88 28.59 -3.98
N TYR A 28 10.43 27.49 -3.47
CA TYR A 28 9.83 26.71 -2.39
C TYR A 28 10.72 26.67 -1.15
N CYS A 29 10.17 27.03 0.00
CA CYS A 29 10.87 27.03 1.28
C CYS A 29 10.08 26.27 2.35
N ARG A 30 10.77 25.46 3.15
CA ARG A 30 10.18 24.68 4.25
C ARG A 30 10.99 24.88 5.53
N VAL A 31 10.34 25.28 6.63
CA VAL A 31 10.98 25.56 7.93
C VAL A 31 10.44 24.70 9.05
N SER A 32 11.26 24.34 10.03
CA SER A 32 10.82 23.66 11.25
C SER A 32 10.49 24.67 12.35
N THR A 33 9.34 24.54 13.01
CA THR A 33 8.85 25.53 13.99
C THR A 33 9.52 25.45 15.37
N ASN A 34 10.70 24.85 15.51
CA ASN A 34 11.21 24.54 16.86
C ASN A 34 11.83 25.72 17.62
N HIS A 35 12.01 26.92 17.06
CA HIS A 35 12.41 28.11 17.82
C HIS A 35 12.00 29.43 17.17
N TYR A 36 11.56 30.40 17.98
CA TYR A 36 11.22 31.78 17.57
C TYR A 36 12.40 32.55 16.94
N SER A 37 13.65 32.12 17.13
CA SER A 37 14.84 32.70 16.50
C SER A 37 15.01 32.34 15.01
N GLN A 38 14.05 31.65 14.39
CA GLN A 38 14.15 31.21 12.99
C GLN A 38 13.31 32.02 11.99
N GLU A 39 12.49 32.99 12.43
CA GLU A 39 11.72 33.81 11.48
C GLU A 39 12.63 34.74 10.66
N GLU A 40 13.66 35.34 11.28
CA GLU A 40 14.72 36.09 10.58
C GLU A 40 15.53 35.19 9.60
N SER A 41 15.66 33.90 9.91
CA SER A 41 16.34 32.91 9.06
C SER A 41 15.52 32.54 7.81
N LEU A 42 14.18 32.55 7.88
CA LEU A 42 13.32 32.26 6.72
C LEU A 42 13.34 33.41 5.71
N GLU A 43 13.20 34.65 6.19
CA GLU A 43 13.21 35.82 5.31
C GLU A 43 14.56 35.97 4.61
N ALA A 44 15.66 35.78 5.34
CA ALA A 44 17.00 35.76 4.76
C ALA A 44 17.18 34.64 3.71
N GLN A 45 16.63 33.45 3.95
CA GLN A 45 16.66 32.35 2.96
C GLN A 45 15.85 32.69 1.71
N ILE A 46 14.64 33.23 1.87
CA ILE A 46 13.79 33.63 0.75
C ILE A 46 14.47 34.76 -0.03
N GLU A 47 15.04 35.75 0.63
CA GLU A 47 15.71 36.87 -0.05
C GLU A 47 16.96 36.40 -0.80
N GLY A 48 17.75 35.50 -0.21
CA GLY A 48 18.87 34.87 -0.91
C GLY A 48 18.44 34.17 -2.21
N LEU A 49 17.36 33.38 -2.17
CA LEU A 49 16.82 32.73 -3.38
C LEU A 49 16.22 33.74 -4.37
N LYS A 50 15.56 34.80 -3.91
CA LYS A 50 15.06 35.87 -4.77
C LYS A 50 16.19 36.59 -5.50
N GLN A 51 17.32 36.82 -4.83
CA GLN A 51 18.50 37.43 -5.45
C GLN A 51 19.09 36.55 -6.56
N ILE A 52 19.12 35.23 -6.35
CA ILE A 52 19.51 34.29 -7.41
C ILE A 52 18.59 34.47 -8.63
N VAL A 53 17.28 34.57 -8.43
CA VAL A 53 16.34 34.78 -9.54
C VAL A 53 16.60 36.12 -10.25
N LYS A 54 16.80 37.21 -9.48
CA LYS A 54 17.09 38.55 -10.05
C LYS A 54 18.41 38.60 -10.83
N ASN A 55 19.41 37.83 -10.41
CA ASN A 55 20.72 37.78 -11.05
C ASN A 55 20.70 37.00 -12.38
N ASN A 56 19.61 36.30 -12.70
CA ASN A 56 19.45 35.57 -13.96
C ASN A 56 18.54 36.36 -14.91
N PRO A 57 19.08 36.93 -16.01
CA PRO A 57 18.32 37.82 -16.90
C PRO A 57 17.19 37.11 -17.67
N ASP A 58 17.27 35.79 -17.81
CA ASP A 58 16.24 34.97 -18.49
C ASP A 58 15.15 34.46 -17.53
N TRP A 59 15.17 34.86 -16.25
CA TRP A 59 14.26 34.34 -15.22
C TRP A 59 13.29 35.40 -14.73
N SER A 60 12.04 35.00 -14.50
CA SER A 60 11.02 35.84 -13.87
C SER A 60 10.45 35.13 -12.64
N LEU A 61 10.42 35.81 -11.49
CA LEU A 61 9.83 35.25 -10.28
C LEU A 61 8.31 35.17 -10.43
N PHE A 62 7.73 33.97 -10.37
CA PHE A 62 6.29 33.75 -10.36
C PHE A 62 5.70 33.89 -8.96
N LYS A 63 6.14 33.04 -8.03
CA LYS A 63 5.60 32.98 -6.66
C LYS A 63 6.57 32.29 -5.71
N VAL A 64 6.54 32.70 -4.44
CA VAL A 64 7.21 32.01 -3.34
C VAL A 64 6.17 31.19 -2.58
N TYR A 65 6.47 29.91 -2.35
CA TYR A 65 5.64 28.96 -1.60
C TYR A 65 6.37 28.57 -0.33
N THR A 66 5.65 28.57 0.79
CA THR A 66 6.22 28.27 2.10
C THR A 66 5.39 27.22 2.84
N ASP A 67 6.05 26.34 3.58
CA ASP A 67 5.40 25.41 4.52
C ASP A 67 6.10 25.48 5.89
N LYS A 68 5.28 25.46 6.95
CA LYS A 68 5.76 25.35 8.35
C LYS A 68 5.65 23.90 8.81
N ASP A 69 6.77 23.34 9.24
CA ASP A 69 6.90 21.98 9.76
C ASP A 69 6.74 22.01 11.29
N SER A 70 5.49 21.87 11.73
CA SER A 70 5.12 21.79 13.13
C SER A 70 4.90 20.35 13.58
N GLY A 71 5.98 19.54 13.59
CA GLY A 71 6.15 18.28 14.34
C GLY A 71 5.08 17.18 14.19
N GLY A 72 4.04 17.42 13.40
CA GLY A 72 2.76 16.72 13.46
C GLY A 72 1.79 17.19 12.37
N ASN A 73 1.96 18.40 11.80
CA ASN A 73 1.24 18.79 10.60
C ASN A 73 1.92 18.20 9.35
N THR A 74 1.28 17.19 8.77
CA THR A 74 1.76 16.49 7.56
C THR A 74 1.30 17.17 6.26
N PHE A 75 0.37 18.13 6.36
CA PHE A 75 -0.24 18.76 5.20
C PHE A 75 0.58 19.97 4.72
N ARG A 76 1.29 19.78 3.60
CA ARG A 76 2.16 20.77 2.94
C ARG A 76 1.36 21.60 1.93
N PHE A 77 0.57 22.56 2.41
CA PHE A 77 -0.30 23.39 1.56
C PHE A 77 0.48 24.23 0.54
N GLY A 78 1.62 24.79 0.93
CA GLY A 78 2.49 25.57 0.04
C GLY A 78 3.02 24.71 -1.10
N PHE A 79 3.50 23.51 -0.76
CA PHE A 79 3.94 22.52 -1.74
C PHE A 79 2.81 22.09 -2.68
N GLN A 80 1.62 21.74 -2.16
CA GLN A 80 0.48 21.35 -3.00
C GLN A 80 0.05 22.47 -3.95
N SER A 81 0.03 23.72 -3.47
CA SER A 81 -0.26 24.89 -4.30
C SER A 81 0.77 25.06 -5.42
N MET A 82 2.06 24.89 -5.11
CA MET A 82 3.12 24.91 -6.13
C MET A 82 2.90 23.82 -7.18
N ILE A 83 2.62 22.58 -6.76
CA ILE A 83 2.35 21.47 -7.67
C ILE A 83 1.13 21.75 -8.57
N PHE A 84 0.11 22.42 -8.05
CA PHE A 84 -1.05 22.83 -8.84
C PHE A 84 -0.67 23.88 -9.91
N ASP A 85 0.05 24.93 -9.53
CA ASP A 85 0.50 25.95 -10.49
C ASP A 85 1.50 25.39 -11.52
N CYS A 86 2.26 24.36 -11.14
CA CYS A 86 3.08 23.54 -12.04
C CYS A 86 2.22 22.80 -13.07
N TYR A 87 1.14 22.15 -12.64
CA TYR A 87 0.19 21.44 -13.50
C TYR A 87 -0.49 22.35 -14.52
N GLU A 88 -0.79 23.59 -14.10
CA GLU A 88 -1.36 24.64 -14.96
C GLU A 88 -0.33 25.26 -15.93
N ASN A 89 0.87 24.69 -16.06
CA ASN A 89 1.98 25.18 -16.88
C ASN A 89 2.41 26.62 -16.58
N ARG A 90 2.15 27.12 -15.36
CA ARG A 90 2.51 28.50 -14.95
C ARG A 90 3.95 28.61 -14.49
N ILE A 91 4.60 27.49 -14.19
CA ILE A 91 5.97 27.42 -13.66
C ILE A 91 6.84 26.62 -14.64
N ASN A 92 8.06 27.10 -14.88
CA ASN A 92 9.08 26.39 -15.66
C ASN A 92 10.21 25.85 -14.78
N ILE A 93 10.53 26.57 -13.71
CA ILE A 93 11.59 26.20 -12.76
C ILE A 93 11.04 26.21 -11.33
N VAL A 94 11.35 25.17 -10.56
CA VAL A 94 11.22 25.16 -9.10
C VAL A 94 12.60 25.30 -8.48
N LEU A 95 12.84 26.41 -7.80
CA LEU A 95 14.07 26.71 -7.07
C LEU A 95 13.89 26.38 -5.58
N VAL A 96 14.75 25.52 -5.07
CA VAL A 96 14.79 25.08 -3.67
C VAL A 96 16.19 25.27 -3.11
N LYS A 97 16.27 25.59 -1.81
CA LYS A 97 17.56 25.75 -1.12
C LYS A 97 18.36 24.44 -1.10
N SER A 98 17.76 23.36 -0.63
CA SER A 98 18.36 22.02 -0.64
C SER A 98 17.35 20.91 -0.77
N ILE A 99 17.84 19.69 -1.03
CA ILE A 99 17.05 18.46 -1.14
C ILE A 99 16.19 18.23 0.11
N SER A 100 16.79 18.44 1.29
CA SER A 100 16.13 18.29 2.59
C SER A 100 14.93 19.25 2.78
N ARG A 101 14.89 20.35 2.02
CA ARG A 101 13.76 21.30 2.04
C ARG A 101 12.63 20.84 1.16
N LEU A 102 12.93 20.14 0.06
CA LEU A 102 11.92 19.61 -0.86
C LEU A 102 11.25 18.33 -0.32
N SER A 103 11.98 17.45 0.37
CA SER A 103 11.42 16.19 0.88
C SER A 103 12.02 15.77 2.22
N ARG A 104 11.29 14.93 2.97
CA ARG A 104 11.76 14.32 4.22
C ARG A 104 12.35 12.92 4.04
N ASN A 105 11.99 12.22 2.97
CA ASN A 105 12.51 10.89 2.68
C ASN A 105 12.83 10.76 1.17
N THR A 106 13.67 9.79 0.85
CA THR A 106 14.20 9.60 -0.50
C THR A 106 13.10 9.24 -1.51
N VAL A 107 12.08 8.52 -1.06
CA VAL A 107 10.95 8.10 -1.90
C VAL A 107 10.10 9.30 -2.35
N ASP A 108 9.66 10.16 -1.42
CA ASP A 108 8.88 11.38 -1.68
C ASP A 108 9.69 12.38 -2.53
N LEU A 109 11.00 12.43 -2.34
CA LEU A 109 11.90 13.22 -3.18
C LEU A 109 11.84 12.73 -4.62
N LEU A 110 12.05 11.43 -4.83
CA LEU A 110 12.09 10.83 -6.15
C LEU A 110 10.74 10.96 -6.88
N GLU A 111 9.63 10.69 -6.19
CA GLU A 111 8.28 10.85 -6.74
C GLU A 111 8.04 12.30 -7.18
N THR A 112 8.41 13.26 -6.34
CA THR A 112 8.29 14.70 -6.64
C THR A 112 9.13 15.09 -7.85
N VAL A 113 10.39 14.64 -7.89
CA VAL A 113 11.31 14.93 -9.00
C VAL A 113 10.78 14.36 -10.31
N ASN A 114 10.37 13.09 -10.32
CA ASN A 114 9.80 12.45 -11.51
C ASN A 114 8.51 13.14 -11.97
N LYS A 115 7.61 13.48 -11.04
CA LYS A 115 6.36 14.16 -11.35
C LYS A 115 6.59 15.51 -12.04
N LEU A 116 7.48 16.33 -11.50
CA LEU A 116 7.81 17.63 -12.07
C LEU A 116 8.57 17.50 -13.40
N ARG A 117 9.50 16.55 -13.53
CA ARG A 117 10.17 16.26 -14.83
C ARG A 117 9.19 15.84 -15.91
N CYS A 118 8.20 15.00 -15.59
CA CYS A 118 7.14 14.61 -16.53
C CYS A 118 6.30 15.81 -17.00
N MET A 119 6.20 16.87 -16.19
CA MET A 119 5.55 18.14 -16.56
C MET A 119 6.48 19.09 -17.33
N GLY A 120 7.73 18.69 -17.59
CA GLY A 120 8.74 19.54 -18.24
C GLY A 120 9.29 20.64 -17.32
N ILE A 121 9.17 20.47 -16.01
CA ILE A 121 9.60 21.45 -15.00
C ILE A 121 11.00 21.10 -14.50
N GLU A 122 11.90 22.06 -14.57
CA GLU A 122 13.26 21.97 -14.07
C GLU A 122 13.28 22.23 -12.57
N ILE A 123 13.93 21.37 -11.79
CA ILE A 123 14.13 21.60 -10.36
C ILE A 123 15.60 21.95 -10.15
N ILE A 124 15.83 23.01 -9.39
CA ILE A 124 17.17 23.49 -9.05
C ILE A 124 17.33 23.44 -7.54
N PHE A 125 18.27 22.61 -7.08
CA PHE A 125 18.72 22.56 -5.70
C PHE A 125 19.97 23.41 -5.56
N HIS A 126 19.86 24.52 -4.83
CA HIS A 126 20.90 25.54 -4.79
C HIS A 126 22.17 25.10 -4.04
N GLU A 127 22.03 24.53 -2.83
CA GLU A 127 23.17 24.12 -2.00
C GLU A 127 23.96 22.97 -2.63
N GLU A 128 23.28 22.01 -3.24
CA GLU A 128 23.89 20.87 -3.90
C GLU A 128 24.38 21.19 -5.33
N ASN A 129 24.04 22.37 -5.85
CA ASN A 129 24.30 22.81 -7.24
C ASN A 129 23.80 21.80 -8.29
N ILE A 130 22.58 21.28 -8.09
CA ILE A 130 21.98 20.24 -8.94
C ILE A 130 20.81 20.83 -9.72
N LYS A 131 20.80 20.61 -11.04
CA LYS A 131 19.65 20.89 -11.91
C LYS A 131 19.14 19.60 -12.55
N THR A 132 17.88 19.28 -12.34
CA THR A 132 17.30 18.00 -12.80
C THR A 132 17.14 17.88 -14.32
N SER A 133 17.38 18.96 -15.08
CA SER A 133 17.36 18.96 -16.55
C SER A 133 18.72 18.70 -17.19
N GLU A 134 19.81 18.71 -16.42
CA GLU A 134 21.16 18.45 -16.92
C GLU A 134 21.43 16.94 -16.94
N ALA A 135 21.88 16.41 -18.08
CA ALA A 135 22.09 14.97 -18.27
C ALA A 135 23.15 14.38 -17.33
N GLU A 136 24.13 15.17 -16.90
CA GLU A 136 25.14 14.77 -15.90
C GLU A 136 24.52 14.43 -14.54
N ASN A 137 23.35 15.02 -14.23
CA ASN A 137 22.62 14.78 -13.00
C ASN A 137 21.68 13.56 -13.09
N ASP A 138 21.55 12.88 -14.24
CA ASP A 138 20.78 11.64 -14.33
C ASP A 138 21.41 10.50 -13.51
N VAL A 139 22.74 10.49 -13.36
CA VAL A 139 23.46 9.57 -12.44
C VAL A 139 23.06 9.84 -10.99
N PHE A 140 22.94 11.11 -10.61
CA PHE A 140 22.49 11.50 -9.28
C PHE A 140 21.04 11.04 -9.02
N ILE A 141 20.14 11.22 -9.99
CA ILE A 141 18.76 10.72 -9.90
C ILE A 141 18.71 9.18 -9.82
N ALA A 142 19.55 8.48 -10.59
CA ALA A 142 19.65 7.03 -10.52
C ALA A 142 20.17 6.55 -9.14
N ALA A 143 21.16 7.23 -8.57
CA ALA A 143 21.67 6.94 -7.23
C ALA A 143 20.60 7.17 -6.14
N LEU A 144 19.86 8.28 -6.23
CA LEU A 144 18.71 8.53 -5.34
C LEU A 144 17.63 7.45 -5.48
N THR A 145 17.37 6.99 -6.70
CA THR A 145 16.42 5.91 -6.97
C THR A 145 16.86 4.60 -6.30
N ALA A 146 18.12 4.24 -6.46
CA ALA A 146 18.70 3.05 -5.84
C ALA A 146 18.63 3.12 -4.31
N PHE A 147 18.93 4.29 -3.73
CA PHE A 147 18.86 4.48 -2.28
C PHE A 147 17.42 4.39 -1.76
N ALA A 148 16.46 5.02 -2.45
CA ALA A 148 15.04 4.93 -2.10
C ALA A 148 14.52 3.50 -2.14
N GLN A 149 14.95 2.71 -3.13
CA GLN A 149 14.61 1.30 -3.23
C GLN A 149 15.20 0.50 -2.06
N ALA A 150 16.48 0.69 -1.74
CA ALA A 150 17.15 0.02 -0.63
C ALA A 150 16.49 0.34 0.74
N GLU A 151 16.11 1.60 0.97
CA GLU A 151 15.41 2.04 2.17
C GLU A 151 14.02 1.37 2.30
N SER A 152 13.28 1.28 1.19
CA SER A 152 11.99 0.59 1.13
C SER A 152 12.13 -0.91 1.41
N GLU A 153 13.15 -1.56 0.84
CA GLU A 153 13.43 -2.98 1.06
C GLU A 153 13.80 -3.24 2.53
N SER A 154 14.70 -2.44 3.10
CA SER A 154 15.10 -2.53 4.51
C SER A 154 13.93 -2.36 5.47
N THR A 155 13.03 -1.39 5.20
CA THR A 155 11.82 -1.19 6.00
C THR A 155 10.88 -2.40 5.94
N SER A 156 10.68 -2.96 4.74
CA SER A 156 9.87 -4.16 4.52
C SER A 156 10.44 -5.37 5.28
N GLU A 157 11.76 -5.55 5.25
CA GLU A 157 12.45 -6.60 6.00
C GLU A 157 12.32 -6.42 7.51
N ALA A 158 12.49 -5.20 8.02
CA ALA A 158 12.32 -4.89 9.43
C ALA A 158 10.90 -5.20 9.92
N ILE A 159 9.87 -4.89 9.12
CA ILE A 159 8.47 -5.23 9.42
C ILE A 159 8.28 -6.76 9.43
N LYS A 160 8.77 -7.47 8.41
CA LYS A 160 8.68 -8.94 8.34
C LYS A 160 9.36 -9.59 9.54
N TRP A 161 10.55 -9.11 9.90
CA TRP A 161 11.31 -9.61 11.05
C TRP A 161 10.61 -9.30 12.38
N GLY A 162 10.05 -8.11 12.54
CA GLY A 162 9.25 -7.73 13.71
C GLY A 162 8.00 -8.62 13.87
N LEU A 163 7.30 -8.89 12.76
CA LEU A 163 6.18 -9.83 12.74
C LEU A 163 6.61 -11.24 13.12
N LYS A 164 7.70 -11.75 12.51
CA LYS A 164 8.25 -13.08 12.78
C LYS A 164 8.59 -13.25 14.27
N ARG A 165 9.34 -12.31 14.84
CA ARG A 165 9.66 -12.32 16.28
C ARG A 165 8.42 -12.27 17.16
N GLY A 166 7.41 -11.47 16.77
CA GLY A 166 6.14 -11.42 17.50
C GLY A 166 5.35 -12.73 17.42
N PHE A 167 5.49 -13.50 16.34
CA PHE A 167 4.88 -14.82 16.21
C PHE A 167 5.60 -15.82 17.10
N GLU A 168 6.93 -15.87 17.04
CA GLU A 168 7.79 -16.74 17.85
C GLU A 168 7.62 -16.51 19.36
N SER A 169 7.51 -15.24 19.79
CA SER A 169 7.36 -14.90 21.20
C SER A 169 5.94 -15.08 21.75
N GLY A 170 4.95 -15.36 20.91
CA GLY A 170 3.54 -15.42 21.31
C GLY A 170 2.89 -14.06 21.63
N GLN A 171 3.62 -12.95 21.50
CA GLN A 171 3.15 -11.62 21.90
C GLN A 171 2.44 -10.84 20.78
N SER A 172 2.41 -11.39 19.56
CA SER A 172 1.75 -10.72 18.44
C SER A 172 0.27 -10.46 18.71
N LYS A 173 -0.15 -9.20 18.49
CA LYS A 173 -1.57 -8.81 18.55
C LYS A 173 -2.45 -9.60 17.55
N LEU A 174 -1.85 -10.20 16.52
CA LEU A 174 -2.57 -11.02 15.54
C LEU A 174 -3.18 -12.28 16.15
N TYR A 175 -2.61 -12.82 17.24
CA TYR A 175 -3.20 -13.93 17.97
C TYR A 175 -4.63 -13.59 18.42
N ASN A 176 -4.82 -12.38 18.93
CA ASN A 176 -6.09 -11.89 19.44
C ASN A 176 -7.01 -11.26 18.36
N ARG A 177 -6.73 -11.42 17.06
CA ARG A 177 -7.60 -10.83 16.02
C ARG A 177 -9.04 -11.37 16.11
N LYS A 178 -10.02 -10.46 16.22
CA LYS A 178 -11.46 -10.78 16.33
C LYS A 178 -11.97 -11.60 15.14
N CYS A 179 -12.83 -12.58 15.41
CA CYS A 179 -13.62 -13.29 14.43
C CYS A 179 -15.06 -13.48 14.96
N TYR A 180 -16.00 -13.86 14.08
CA TYR A 180 -17.40 -14.05 14.46
C TYR A 180 -17.53 -15.10 15.58
N GLY A 181 -18.39 -14.87 16.57
CA GLY A 181 -18.46 -15.70 17.78
C GLY A 181 -17.58 -15.21 18.94
N TYR A 182 -16.65 -14.29 18.67
CA TYR A 182 -15.74 -13.74 19.67
C TYR A 182 -15.76 -12.21 19.69
N LYS A 183 -15.52 -11.64 20.85
CA LYS A 183 -15.31 -10.21 21.10
C LYS A 183 -13.98 -9.98 21.85
N HIS A 184 -13.56 -8.73 21.92
CA HIS A 184 -12.44 -8.35 22.77
C HIS A 184 -12.95 -8.03 24.17
N ASN A 185 -12.23 -8.51 25.18
CA ASN A 185 -12.37 -7.97 26.53
C ASN A 185 -11.58 -6.66 26.69
N GLU A 186 -11.63 -6.08 27.89
CA GLU A 186 -10.92 -4.84 28.24
C GLU A 186 -9.39 -4.94 28.03
N LYS A 187 -8.83 -6.16 28.12
CA LYS A 187 -7.40 -6.44 27.90
C LYS A 187 -7.06 -6.75 26.44
N GLY A 188 -8.03 -6.66 25.52
CA GLY A 188 -7.85 -6.96 24.10
C GLY A 188 -7.71 -8.45 23.76
N LYS A 189 -7.99 -9.36 24.70
CA LYS A 189 -8.03 -10.81 24.46
C LYS A 189 -9.38 -11.27 23.92
N LEU A 190 -9.40 -12.39 23.21
CA LEU A 190 -10.61 -12.99 22.69
C LEU A 190 -11.45 -13.60 23.83
N THR A 191 -12.71 -13.20 23.91
CA THR A 191 -13.73 -13.78 24.79
C THR A 191 -14.98 -14.12 23.99
N ILE A 192 -15.74 -15.11 24.45
CA ILE A 192 -16.91 -15.60 23.73
C ILE A 192 -18.00 -14.51 23.71
N ASP A 193 -18.58 -14.29 22.52
CA ASP A 193 -19.82 -13.56 22.33
C ASP A 193 -20.94 -14.59 22.18
N GLU A 194 -21.64 -14.89 23.28
CA GLU A 194 -22.55 -16.04 23.35
C GLU A 194 -23.67 -15.99 22.31
N ALA A 195 -24.19 -14.80 21.99
CA ALA A 195 -25.20 -14.62 20.95
C ALA A 195 -24.71 -15.08 19.57
N GLN A 196 -23.45 -14.80 19.24
CA GLN A 196 -22.83 -15.25 17.99
C GLN A 196 -22.32 -16.69 18.09
N ALA A 197 -21.87 -17.12 19.27
CA ALA A 197 -21.36 -18.47 19.51
C ALA A 197 -22.44 -19.52 19.31
N VAL A 198 -23.68 -19.28 19.74
CA VAL A 198 -24.84 -20.15 19.45
C VAL A 198 -24.98 -20.40 17.95
N VAL A 199 -24.84 -19.34 17.14
CA VAL A 199 -24.91 -19.46 15.67
C VAL A 199 -23.75 -20.30 15.14
N VAL A 200 -22.54 -20.12 15.66
CA VAL A 200 -21.37 -20.93 15.27
C VAL A 200 -21.62 -22.41 15.62
N ARG A 201 -22.06 -22.73 16.84
CA ARG A 201 -22.38 -24.11 17.24
C ARG A 201 -23.42 -24.73 16.30
N LYS A 202 -24.51 -23.99 16.02
CA LYS A 202 -25.55 -24.39 15.05
C LYS A 202 -24.97 -24.68 13.65
N MET A 203 -24.05 -23.85 13.15
CA MET A 203 -23.43 -24.09 11.83
C MET A 203 -22.63 -25.40 11.79
N TYR A 204 -21.89 -25.72 12.86
CA TYR A 204 -21.16 -26.98 12.98
C TYR A 204 -22.12 -28.18 13.03
N ASP A 205 -23.20 -28.08 13.81
CA ASP A 205 -24.22 -29.13 13.91
C ASP A 205 -24.89 -29.41 12.56
N LEU A 206 -25.42 -28.36 11.90
CA LEU A 206 -26.07 -28.51 10.60
C LEU A 206 -25.14 -29.16 9.57
N TYR A 207 -23.87 -28.77 9.55
CA TYR A 207 -22.91 -29.34 8.61
C TYR A 207 -22.68 -30.84 8.83
N LEU A 208 -22.53 -31.26 10.10
CA LEU A 208 -22.39 -32.67 10.49
C LEU A 208 -23.67 -33.47 10.23
N SER A 209 -24.85 -32.86 10.38
CA SER A 209 -26.14 -33.46 10.01
C SER A 209 -26.33 -33.65 8.50
N GLY A 210 -25.36 -33.26 7.67
CA GLY A 210 -25.41 -33.49 6.22
C GLY A 210 -25.79 -32.28 5.38
N TYR A 211 -26.03 -31.11 6.00
CA TYR A 211 -26.39 -29.91 5.24
C TYR A 211 -25.21 -29.45 4.38
N SER A 212 -25.53 -29.00 3.16
CA SER A 212 -24.57 -28.30 2.32
C SER A 212 -24.39 -26.86 2.80
N VAL A 213 -23.28 -26.22 2.44
CA VAL A 213 -23.03 -24.80 2.77
C VAL A 213 -24.16 -23.90 2.26
N ASP A 214 -24.77 -24.23 1.12
CA ASP A 214 -25.91 -23.49 0.56
C ASP A 214 -27.18 -23.65 1.40
N LEU A 215 -27.44 -24.84 1.94
CA LEU A 215 -28.57 -25.06 2.84
C LEU A 215 -28.36 -24.34 4.19
N ILE A 216 -27.12 -24.33 4.69
CA ILE A 216 -26.79 -23.56 5.91
C ILE A 216 -27.05 -22.07 5.68
N ILE A 217 -26.64 -21.52 4.53
CA ILE A 217 -26.92 -20.11 4.20
C ILE A 217 -28.43 -19.84 4.20
N ARG A 218 -29.23 -20.71 3.57
CA ARG A 218 -30.70 -20.56 3.53
C ARG A 218 -31.33 -20.64 4.92
N ASP A 219 -30.87 -21.57 5.76
CA ASP A 219 -31.36 -21.70 7.14
C ASP A 219 -31.08 -20.42 7.96
N LEU A 220 -29.88 -19.84 7.82
CA LEU A 220 -29.52 -18.58 8.47
C LEU A 220 -30.32 -17.39 7.93
N GLU A 221 -30.57 -17.35 6.62
CA GLU A 221 -31.42 -16.34 5.97
C GLU A 221 -32.86 -16.43 6.48
N CYS A 222 -33.44 -17.63 6.55
CA CYS A 222 -34.79 -17.87 7.09
C CYS A 222 -34.90 -17.51 8.58
N ALA A 223 -33.84 -17.74 9.35
CA ALA A 223 -33.75 -17.36 10.76
C ALA A 223 -33.42 -15.86 10.97
N ASN A 224 -33.29 -15.08 9.90
CA ASN A 224 -32.95 -13.64 9.92
C ASN A 224 -31.62 -13.33 10.65
N ILE A 225 -30.65 -14.24 10.56
CA ILE A 225 -29.34 -14.09 11.20
C ILE A 225 -28.39 -13.35 10.27
N LYS A 226 -28.04 -12.12 10.63
CA LYS A 226 -27.13 -11.28 9.85
C LYS A 226 -25.68 -11.78 9.90
N SER A 227 -24.97 -11.58 8.80
CA SER A 227 -23.55 -11.86 8.69
C SER A 227 -22.70 -10.94 9.58
N PRO A 228 -21.41 -11.23 9.80
CA PRO A 228 -20.53 -10.40 10.63
C PRO A 228 -20.40 -8.94 10.15
N MET A 229 -20.70 -8.69 8.86
CA MET A 229 -20.70 -7.36 8.24
C MET A 229 -22.11 -6.74 8.17
N GLY A 230 -23.10 -7.32 8.87
CA GLY A 230 -24.48 -6.83 8.89
C GLY A 230 -25.31 -7.14 7.65
N LYS A 231 -24.81 -7.92 6.69
CA LYS A 231 -25.57 -8.33 5.49
C LYS A 231 -26.54 -9.46 5.82
N ASP A 232 -27.72 -9.45 5.21
CA ASP A 232 -28.75 -10.48 5.41
C ASP A 232 -28.35 -11.83 4.80
N LYS A 233 -27.62 -11.80 3.69
CA LYS A 233 -27.09 -12.99 3.02
C LYS A 233 -25.64 -13.28 3.38
N TRP A 234 -25.40 -14.48 3.90
CA TRP A 234 -24.05 -14.98 4.16
C TRP A 234 -23.36 -15.44 2.88
N SER A 235 -22.06 -15.15 2.77
CA SER A 235 -21.25 -15.68 1.67
C SER A 235 -20.79 -17.12 1.95
N LYS A 236 -20.71 -17.96 0.91
CA LYS A 236 -20.13 -19.32 1.03
C LYS A 236 -18.74 -19.31 1.65
N ARG A 237 -17.93 -18.29 1.32
CA ARG A 237 -16.58 -18.12 1.87
C ARG A 237 -16.59 -17.87 3.38
N ALA A 238 -17.54 -17.08 3.88
CA ALA A 238 -17.67 -16.81 5.31
C ALA A 238 -17.98 -18.10 6.08
N ILE A 239 -18.97 -18.87 5.66
CA ILE A 239 -19.32 -20.16 6.29
C ILE A 239 -18.14 -21.14 6.25
N LYS A 240 -17.48 -21.28 5.09
CA LYS A 240 -16.27 -22.13 4.99
C LYS A 240 -15.15 -21.67 5.92
N THR A 241 -14.98 -20.35 6.05
CA THR A 241 -13.97 -19.79 6.96
C THR A 241 -14.34 -20.10 8.40
N ILE A 242 -15.63 -20.05 8.77
CA ILE A 242 -16.06 -20.44 10.11
C ILE A 242 -15.73 -21.91 10.38
N LEU A 243 -16.16 -22.81 9.51
CA LEU A 243 -15.99 -24.26 9.68
C LEU A 243 -14.53 -24.73 9.67
N THR A 244 -13.59 -23.93 9.14
CA THR A 244 -12.16 -24.29 9.02
C THR A 244 -11.24 -23.50 9.94
N ASN A 245 -11.75 -22.54 10.69
CA ASN A 245 -10.93 -21.66 11.52
C ASN A 245 -10.65 -22.32 12.88
N GLU A 246 -9.39 -22.60 13.14
CA GLU A 246 -8.89 -23.20 14.38
C GLU A 246 -9.18 -22.35 15.64
N LYS A 247 -9.53 -21.07 15.47
CA LYS A 247 -9.95 -20.23 16.61
C LYS A 247 -11.15 -20.80 17.35
N TYR A 248 -12.02 -21.56 16.71
CA TYR A 248 -13.19 -22.11 17.39
C TYR A 248 -12.88 -23.23 18.38
N ILE A 249 -11.69 -23.83 18.29
CA ILE A 249 -11.16 -24.83 19.24
C ILE A 249 -10.13 -24.22 20.20
N GLY A 250 -10.03 -22.90 20.29
CA GLY A 250 -9.09 -22.20 21.18
C GLY A 250 -7.67 -22.07 20.62
N ASN A 251 -7.42 -22.50 19.39
CA ASN A 251 -6.10 -22.45 18.77
C ASN A 251 -5.97 -21.26 17.81
N VAL A 252 -4.75 -20.82 17.51
CA VAL A 252 -4.50 -19.76 16.53
C VAL A 252 -3.27 -20.08 15.70
N ILE A 253 -3.41 -20.07 14.37
CA ILE A 253 -2.28 -20.25 13.45
C ILE A 253 -1.96 -18.92 12.75
N LEU A 254 -0.73 -18.42 12.96
CA LEU A 254 -0.15 -17.30 12.23
C LEU A 254 0.79 -17.78 11.12
N GLY A 255 1.16 -16.88 10.20
CA GLY A 255 2.00 -17.23 9.04
C GLY A 255 1.24 -17.93 7.89
N LYS A 256 -0.10 -17.92 7.88
CA LYS A 256 -0.91 -18.53 6.81
C LYS A 256 -0.73 -17.87 5.43
N THR A 257 -0.17 -16.67 5.40
CA THR A 257 0.12 -15.89 4.19
C THR A 257 1.42 -15.14 4.41
N TYR A 258 2.18 -14.92 3.34
CA TYR A 258 3.39 -14.11 3.37
C TYR A 258 3.48 -13.25 2.11
N THR A 259 4.29 -12.20 2.17
CA THR A 259 4.58 -11.34 1.03
C THR A 259 5.78 -11.91 0.29
N GLY A 260 5.64 -12.14 -1.02
CA GLY A 260 6.75 -12.61 -1.87
C GLY A 260 7.93 -11.63 -1.93
N ALA A 261 9.01 -12.05 -2.59
CA ALA A 261 10.18 -11.23 -2.79
C ALA A 261 9.92 -10.06 -3.77
N PHE A 262 10.77 -9.04 -3.68
CA PHE A 262 10.86 -7.98 -4.67
C PHE A 262 11.17 -8.58 -6.06
N PRO A 263 10.64 -8.04 -7.18
CA PRO A 263 9.82 -6.81 -7.30
C PRO A 263 8.32 -7.02 -7.14
N ASN A 264 7.83 -8.26 -7.16
CA ASN A 264 6.40 -8.51 -7.23
C ASN A 264 5.66 -8.16 -5.93
N ASN A 265 6.28 -8.35 -4.76
CA ASN A 265 5.72 -8.00 -3.43
C ASN A 265 4.25 -8.42 -3.23
N LYS A 266 3.80 -9.48 -3.89
CA LYS A 266 2.41 -9.95 -3.82
C LYS A 266 2.21 -10.81 -2.59
N GLN A 267 1.08 -10.62 -1.91
CA GLN A 267 0.67 -11.51 -0.83
C GLN A 267 0.24 -12.85 -1.42
N GLN A 268 0.80 -13.93 -0.88
CA GLN A 268 0.49 -15.29 -1.30
C GLN A 268 0.14 -16.18 -0.09
N ARG A 269 -0.59 -17.26 -0.37
CA ARG A 269 -0.95 -18.26 0.64
C ARG A 269 0.27 -19.14 0.93
N ASN A 270 0.50 -19.43 2.21
CA ASN A 270 1.58 -20.30 2.64
C ASN A 270 1.11 -21.77 2.61
N TYR A 271 1.64 -22.58 1.69
CA TYR A 271 1.36 -24.01 1.59
C TYR A 271 2.45 -24.89 2.24
N GLY A 272 3.43 -24.28 2.91
CA GLY A 272 4.63 -24.94 3.43
C GLY A 272 5.92 -24.21 3.03
N ASP A 273 5.80 -23.15 2.25
CA ASP A 273 6.91 -22.35 1.73
C ASP A 273 7.65 -21.56 2.83
N GLN A 274 6.96 -21.29 3.94
CA GLN A 274 7.47 -20.53 5.09
C GLN A 274 6.95 -21.13 6.40
N GLU A 275 7.58 -20.80 7.52
CA GLU A 275 7.18 -21.21 8.85
C GLU A 275 5.76 -20.73 9.20
N LYS A 276 5.02 -21.57 9.92
CA LYS A 276 3.73 -21.24 10.54
C LYS A 276 3.86 -21.43 12.03
N TYR A 277 3.12 -20.62 12.78
CA TYR A 277 3.20 -20.61 14.23
C TYR A 277 1.82 -20.95 14.78
N LEU A 278 1.74 -22.08 15.49
CA LEU A 278 0.54 -22.55 16.17
C LEU A 278 0.64 -22.14 17.65
N LEU A 279 -0.34 -21.39 18.11
CA LEU A 279 -0.56 -21.12 19.53
C LEU A 279 -1.80 -21.91 19.98
N GLU A 280 -1.59 -22.89 20.85
CA GLU A 280 -2.66 -23.73 21.37
C GLU A 280 -3.27 -23.15 22.64
N ASN A 281 -4.55 -23.43 22.88
CA ASN A 281 -5.28 -23.03 24.09
C ASN A 281 -5.16 -21.53 24.42
N SER A 282 -5.17 -20.68 23.39
CA SER A 282 -5.01 -19.22 23.52
C SER A 282 -6.22 -18.55 24.17
N HIS A 283 -7.42 -19.11 23.99
CA HIS A 283 -8.69 -18.57 24.46
C HIS A 283 -9.73 -19.68 24.56
N GLU A 284 -10.88 -19.37 25.16
CA GLU A 284 -11.95 -20.34 25.40
C GLU A 284 -12.55 -20.87 24.08
N PRO A 285 -12.63 -22.21 23.90
CA PRO A 285 -13.20 -22.80 22.69
C PRO A 285 -14.73 -22.65 22.65
N ILE A 286 -15.28 -22.35 21.47
CA ILE A 286 -16.73 -22.41 21.23
C ILE A 286 -17.16 -23.83 20.84
N ILE A 287 -16.26 -24.58 20.23
CA ILE A 287 -16.47 -25.92 19.66
C ILE A 287 -15.45 -26.88 20.27
N GLU A 288 -15.91 -28.08 20.63
CA GLU A 288 -15.03 -29.15 21.09
C GLU A 288 -14.09 -29.62 19.97
N HIS A 289 -12.87 -30.00 20.34
CA HIS A 289 -11.85 -30.43 19.40
C HIS A 289 -12.31 -31.60 18.52
N GLU A 290 -13.00 -32.57 19.11
CA GLU A 290 -13.52 -33.73 18.38
C GLU A 290 -14.56 -33.35 17.31
N LYS A 291 -15.48 -32.44 17.66
CA LYS A 291 -16.50 -31.94 16.72
C LYS A 291 -15.87 -31.18 15.56
N PHE A 292 -14.84 -30.37 15.83
CA PHE A 292 -14.09 -29.66 14.80
C PHE A 292 -13.37 -30.63 13.85
N GLN A 293 -12.74 -31.67 14.41
CA GLN A 293 -12.04 -32.69 13.62
C GLN A 293 -13.00 -33.44 12.69
N LYS A 294 -14.16 -33.88 13.19
CA LYS A 294 -15.21 -34.53 12.38
C LYS A 294 -15.69 -33.65 11.23
N VAL A 295 -15.85 -32.34 11.47
CA VAL A 295 -16.20 -31.38 10.40
C VAL A 295 -15.09 -31.29 9.37
N HIS A 296 -13.83 -31.25 9.80
CA HIS A 296 -12.69 -31.16 8.89
C HIS A 296 -12.56 -32.41 8.00
N GLU A 297 -12.72 -33.60 8.59
CA GLU A 297 -12.77 -34.87 7.87
C GLU A 297 -13.90 -34.87 6.84
N GLU A 298 -15.10 -34.42 7.22
CA GLU A 298 -16.24 -34.33 6.31
C GLU A 298 -16.01 -33.27 5.21
N ILE A 299 -15.31 -32.17 5.48
CA ILE A 299 -14.89 -31.21 4.44
C ILE A 299 -13.93 -31.87 3.45
N ILE A 300 -12.91 -32.60 3.92
CA ILE A 300 -11.95 -33.30 3.06
C ILE A 300 -12.66 -34.37 2.21
N HIS A 301 -13.59 -35.10 2.81
CA HIS A 301 -14.41 -36.11 2.15
C HIS A 301 -15.30 -35.51 1.05
N ARG A 302 -15.99 -34.39 1.33
CA ARG A 302 -16.80 -33.65 0.35
C ARG A 302 -15.96 -32.89 -0.68
N CYS A 303 -14.66 -32.69 -0.43
CA CYS A 303 -13.79 -31.94 -1.31
C CYS A 303 -13.42 -32.76 -2.55
N ASN A 304 -13.73 -32.22 -3.73
CA ASN A 304 -13.42 -32.81 -5.03
C ASN A 304 -11.99 -32.48 -5.52
N VAL A 305 -11.14 -31.98 -4.63
CA VAL A 305 -9.82 -31.45 -4.94
C VAL A 305 -8.82 -31.98 -3.91
N GLU A 306 -7.62 -32.29 -4.37
CA GLU A 306 -6.49 -32.75 -3.59
C GLU A 306 -5.22 -31.99 -3.98
N ILE A 307 -4.27 -31.91 -3.06
CA ILE A 307 -2.96 -31.29 -3.31
C ILE A 307 -1.96 -32.43 -3.52
N VAL A 308 -1.39 -32.51 -4.72
CA VAL A 308 -0.36 -33.49 -5.09
C VAL A 308 0.84 -32.70 -5.59
N ASP A 309 2.00 -32.87 -4.95
CA ASP A 309 3.25 -32.15 -5.25
C ASP A 309 3.10 -30.62 -5.27
N GLY A 310 2.35 -30.08 -4.30
CA GLY A 310 2.09 -28.63 -4.20
C GLY A 310 1.12 -28.07 -5.27
N LYS A 311 0.59 -28.91 -6.17
CA LYS A 311 -0.39 -28.52 -7.20
C LYS A 311 -1.79 -29.03 -6.87
N ILE A 312 -2.77 -28.17 -7.14
CA ILE A 312 -4.19 -28.46 -6.94
C ILE A 312 -4.70 -29.34 -8.10
N LYS A 313 -5.08 -30.59 -7.81
CA LYS A 313 -5.67 -31.54 -8.78
C LYS A 313 -7.10 -31.89 -8.38
N ARG A 314 -7.96 -32.16 -9.37
CA ARG A 314 -9.33 -32.64 -9.11
C ARG A 314 -9.32 -34.15 -8.87
N LYS A 315 -10.02 -34.60 -7.84
CA LYS A 315 -10.21 -36.03 -7.55
C LYS A 315 -11.03 -36.68 -8.66
N LYS A 316 -10.77 -37.97 -8.90
CA LYS A 316 -11.56 -38.80 -9.83
C LYS A 316 -12.96 -39.13 -9.30
N THR A 317 -13.12 -39.12 -7.98
CA THR A 317 -14.41 -39.37 -7.31
C THR A 317 -15.07 -38.05 -6.94
N HIS A 318 -16.39 -38.00 -7.09
CA HIS A 318 -17.21 -36.85 -6.71
C HIS A 318 -18.13 -37.22 -5.55
N TYR A 319 -18.13 -36.39 -4.52
CA TYR A 319 -19.12 -36.50 -3.46
C TYR A 319 -20.51 -36.19 -4.01
N SER A 320 -21.47 -37.08 -3.76
CA SER A 320 -22.88 -36.89 -4.10
C SER A 320 -23.74 -37.08 -2.86
N SER A 321 -24.48 -36.04 -2.48
CA SER A 321 -25.40 -36.08 -1.35
C SER A 321 -26.58 -37.03 -1.54
N LYS A 322 -26.83 -37.52 -2.77
CA LYS A 322 -27.94 -38.44 -3.10
C LYS A 322 -27.68 -39.91 -2.73
N LYS A 323 -26.46 -40.28 -2.31
CA LYS A 323 -26.10 -41.67 -1.95
C LYS A 323 -26.31 -42.01 -0.47
N ARG A 324 -26.79 -41.06 0.34
CA ARG A 324 -27.09 -41.25 1.77
C ARG A 324 -28.61 -41.40 1.91
N THR A 325 -29.11 -42.61 1.71
CA THR A 325 -30.46 -43.06 2.05
C THR A 325 -30.35 -44.38 2.75
#